data_AF-A0A936WHH8-F1
#
_entry.id   AF-A0A936WHH8-F1
#
_cell.length_a   1.000
_cell.length_b   1.000
_cell.length_c   1.000
_cell.angle_alpha   90.00
_cell.angle_beta   90.00
_cell.angle_gamma   90.00
#
_symmetry.space_group_name_H-M   'P 1'
#
loop_
_entity.id
_entity.type
_entity.pdbx_description
1 polymer ?
#
loop_
_entity_poly.entity_id
_entity_poly.type
_entity_poly.pdbx_seq_one_letter_code
_entity_poly.pdbx_strand_id
1 'polypeptide(L)'
;MDSKITFIKTSKGQDESNRITSYLSGDIKRAFCLIDNKSTVKELMKRAAPSLRKSLEYMLQELINEGFIQDKNKVNYVTNIAIPRDRRVNSGDKVYLGRERRKATPLRPECQIGSQKIRSI
;
A
#
# COMPACT_ATOMS: atom_id res chain seq x y z
N MET A 1 -8.46 26.30 -6.38
CA MET A 1 -8.18 25.05 -7.11
C MET A 1 -9.10 24.96 -8.33
N ASP A 2 -8.72 24.36 -9.45
CA ASP A 2 -9.62 24.27 -10.60
C ASP A 2 -10.78 23.29 -10.36
N SER A 3 -12.00 23.78 -10.55
CA SER A 3 -13.24 23.03 -10.30
C SER A 3 -13.43 21.80 -11.21
N LYS A 4 -12.69 21.75 -12.32
CA LYS A 4 -12.74 20.69 -13.35
C LYS A 4 -11.72 19.57 -13.10
N ILE A 5 -10.81 19.72 -12.14
CA ILE A 5 -9.81 18.70 -11.83
C ILE A 5 -10.50 17.44 -11.32
N THR A 6 -9.98 16.29 -11.75
CA THR A 6 -10.37 14.97 -11.23
C THR A 6 -9.18 14.38 -10.48
N PHE A 7 -9.38 14.04 -9.22
CA PHE A 7 -8.33 13.43 -8.39
C PHE A 7 -8.39 11.92 -8.45
N ILE A 8 -7.21 11.30 -8.48
CA ILE A 8 -7.03 9.87 -8.31
C ILE A 8 -6.29 9.57 -7.00
N LYS A 9 -6.64 8.45 -6.35
CA LYS A 9 -5.92 7.95 -5.18
C LYS A 9 -4.57 7.36 -5.62
N THR A 10 -3.50 7.73 -4.93
CA THR A 10 -2.17 7.13 -5.12
C THR A 10 -2.06 5.83 -4.30
N SER A 11 -0.94 5.09 -4.42
CA SER A 11 -0.68 3.91 -3.58
C SER A 11 -0.76 4.23 -2.09
N LYS A 12 -0.19 5.38 -1.68
CA LYS A 12 -0.26 5.87 -0.30
C LYS A 12 -1.70 6.19 0.13
N GLY A 13 -2.50 6.78 -0.77
CA GLY A 13 -3.94 6.95 -0.60
C GLY A 13 -4.68 5.62 -0.41
N GLN A 14 -4.30 4.60 -1.16
CA GLN A 14 -4.94 3.29 -1.09
C GLN A 14 -4.66 2.58 0.24
N ASP A 15 -3.44 2.69 0.78
CA ASP A 15 -3.08 2.11 2.08
C ASP A 15 -3.91 2.73 3.21
N GLU A 16 -4.12 4.05 3.17
CA GLU A 16 -4.98 4.76 4.12
C GLU A 16 -6.46 4.37 3.97
N SER A 17 -6.92 4.18 2.72
CA SER A 17 -8.27 3.70 2.43
C SER A 17 -8.50 2.28 2.97
N ASN A 18 -7.47 1.44 2.93
CA ASN A 18 -7.49 0.07 3.45
C ASN A 18 -7.31 0.01 4.97
N ARG A 19 -7.24 1.17 5.66
CA ARG A 19 -6.96 1.29 7.11
C ARG A 19 -5.64 0.62 7.52
N ILE A 20 -4.69 0.51 6.60
CA ILE A 20 -3.35 -0.02 6.88
C ILE A 20 -2.56 1.05 7.66
N THR A 21 -2.74 2.31 7.28
CA THR A 21 -2.14 3.48 7.93
C THR A 21 -3.22 4.39 8.49
N SER A 22 -2.84 5.26 9.43
CA SER A 22 -3.72 6.28 10.02
C SER A 22 -3.01 7.63 10.06
N TYR A 23 -2.61 8.13 8.89
CA TYR A 23 -1.92 9.41 8.76
C TYR A 23 -2.88 10.60 8.64
N LEU A 24 -4.11 10.37 8.16
CA LEU A 24 -5.08 11.43 7.94
C LEU A 24 -5.90 11.73 9.20
N SER A 25 -6.04 13.01 9.52
CA SER A 25 -6.95 13.49 10.56
C SER A 25 -8.42 13.29 10.14
N GLY A 26 -9.33 13.26 11.12
CA GLY A 26 -10.72 12.84 10.91
C GLY A 26 -11.44 13.54 9.74
N ASP A 27 -11.41 14.87 9.68
CA ASP A 27 -12.08 15.61 8.60
C ASP A 27 -11.38 15.47 7.24
N ILE A 28 -10.04 15.41 7.22
CA ILE A 28 -9.28 15.14 6.00
C ILE A 28 -9.62 13.75 5.47
N LYS A 29 -9.75 12.76 6.35
CA LYS A 29 -10.16 11.40 5.98
C LYS A 29 -11.59 11.37 5.43
N ARG A 30 -12.50 12.17 6.00
CA ARG A 30 -13.87 12.34 5.45
C ARG A 30 -13.84 12.96 4.06
N ALA A 31 -13.02 13.98 3.82
CA ALA A 31 -12.82 14.57 2.50
C ALA A 31 -12.22 13.57 1.51
N PHE A 32 -11.21 12.81 1.93
CA PHE A 32 -10.55 11.77 1.14
C PHE A 32 -11.52 10.65 0.74
N CYS A 33 -12.44 10.26 1.64
CA CYS A 33 -13.47 9.26 1.35
C CYS A 33 -14.46 9.70 0.27
N LEU A 34 -14.60 10.99 -0.03
CA LEU A 34 -15.46 11.47 -1.12
C LEU A 34 -14.85 11.22 -2.51
N ILE A 35 -13.55 10.94 -2.58
CA ILE A 35 -12.81 10.84 -3.84
C ILE A 35 -13.05 9.48 -4.48
N ASP A 36 -13.79 9.49 -5.60
CA ASP A 36 -14.21 8.30 -6.36
C ASP A 36 -13.38 8.04 -7.63
N ASN A 37 -12.25 8.74 -7.83
CA ASN A 37 -11.41 8.69 -9.05
C ASN A 37 -12.13 9.11 -10.36
N LYS A 38 -13.37 9.57 -10.27
CA LYS A 38 -14.24 9.92 -11.41
C LYS A 38 -14.84 11.33 -11.29
N SER A 39 -15.14 11.76 -10.07
CA SER A 39 -15.80 13.03 -9.81
C SER A 39 -14.82 14.20 -9.85
N THR A 40 -15.27 15.31 -10.44
CA THR A 40 -14.53 16.57 -10.43
C THR A 40 -14.65 17.27 -9.07
N VAL A 41 -13.75 18.21 -8.78
CA VAL A 41 -13.81 19.03 -7.54
C VAL A 41 -15.18 19.66 -7.32
N LYS A 42 -15.81 20.18 -8.38
CA LYS A 42 -17.16 20.75 -8.32
C LYS A 42 -18.20 19.74 -7.82
N GLU A 43 -18.12 18.50 -8.31
CA GLU A 43 -19.04 17.42 -7.91
C GLU A 43 -18.74 16.94 -6.48
N LEU A 44 -17.46 16.90 -6.09
CA LEU A 44 -17.05 16.59 -4.72
C LEU A 44 -17.59 17.62 -3.72
N MET A 45 -17.52 18.92 -4.05
CA MET A 45 -18.08 19.99 -3.20
C MET A 45 -19.59 19.85 -3.00
N LYS A 46 -20.33 19.43 -4.03
CA LYS A 46 -21.79 19.20 -3.92
C LYS A 46 -22.11 18.04 -2.99
N ARG A 47 -21.33 16.96 -3.04
CA ARG A 47 -21.50 15.76 -2.20
C ARG A 47 -21.00 15.96 -0.77
N ALA A 48 -20.04 16.85 -0.57
CA ALA A 48 -19.50 17.15 0.73
C ALA A 48 -20.56 17.76 1.65
N ALA A 49 -20.48 17.41 2.93
CA ALA A 49 -21.28 18.01 3.99
C ALA A 49 -21.10 19.54 4.01
N PRO A 50 -22.17 20.31 4.30
CA PRO A 50 -22.11 21.77 4.26
C PRO A 50 -21.05 22.38 5.20
N SER A 51 -20.76 21.74 6.34
CA SER A 51 -19.68 22.14 7.25
C SER A 51 -18.29 21.95 6.64
N LEU A 52 -18.11 20.93 5.82
CA LEU A 52 -16.84 20.56 5.20
C LEU A 52 -16.54 21.42 3.97
N ARG A 53 -17.55 21.93 3.26
CA ARG A 53 -17.38 22.67 2.00
C ARG A 53 -16.43 23.86 2.09
N LYS A 54 -16.42 24.57 3.23
CA LYS A 54 -15.52 25.72 3.45
C LYS A 54 -14.04 25.30 3.51
N SER A 55 -13.74 24.16 4.12
CA SER A 55 -12.37 23.65 4.28
C SER A 55 -11.98 22.60 3.25
N LEU A 56 -12.92 22.13 2.42
CA LEU A 56 -12.69 21.02 1.49
C LEU A 56 -11.55 21.31 0.52
N GLU A 57 -11.48 22.51 -0.03
CA GLU A 57 -10.40 22.88 -0.95
C GLU A 57 -9.02 22.83 -0.25
N TYR A 58 -8.95 23.27 1.00
CA TYR A 58 -7.72 23.22 1.79
C TYR A 58 -7.29 21.78 2.07
N MET A 59 -8.23 20.93 2.52
CA MET A 59 -7.94 19.51 2.79
C MET A 59 -7.55 18.75 1.51
N LEU A 60 -8.17 19.05 0.38
CA LEU A 60 -7.76 18.48 -0.91
C LEU A 60 -6.34 18.92 -1.30
N GLN A 61 -5.97 20.15 -0.99
CA GLN A 61 -4.62 20.64 -1.23
C GLN A 61 -3.60 19.98 -0.30
N GLU A 62 -3.92 19.78 0.98
CA GLU A 62 -3.09 18.99 1.89
C GLU A 62 -2.89 17.56 1.39
N LEU A 63 -3.96 16.89 0.95
CA LEU A 63 -3.88 15.53 0.39
C LEU A 63 -2.97 15.44 -0.84
N ILE A 64 -2.89 16.51 -1.65
CA ILE A 64 -1.96 16.59 -2.78
C ILE A 64 -0.53 16.78 -2.27
N ASN A 65 -0.33 17.71 -1.33
CA ASN A 65 0.99 18.01 -0.77
C ASN A 65 1.59 16.78 -0.06
N GLU A 66 0.77 16.04 0.67
CA GLU A 66 1.17 14.82 1.36
C GLU A 66 1.25 13.59 0.44
N GLY A 67 0.81 13.71 -0.81
CA GLY A 67 0.90 12.66 -1.84
C GLY A 67 -0.12 11.53 -1.72
N PHE A 68 -1.24 11.75 -1.02
CA PHE A 68 -2.35 10.77 -0.94
C PHE A 68 -3.21 10.78 -2.21
N ILE A 69 -3.31 11.94 -2.88
CA ILE A 69 -4.06 12.10 -4.12
C ILE A 69 -3.24 12.83 -5.17
N GLN A 70 -3.55 12.57 -6.44
CA GLN A 70 -2.91 13.21 -7.58
C GLN A 70 -3.96 13.67 -8.59
N ASP A 71 -3.72 14.79 -9.26
CA ASP A 71 -4.55 15.21 -10.39
C ASP A 71 -4.33 14.25 -11.56
N LYS A 72 -5.42 13.66 -12.07
CA LYS A 72 -5.44 12.73 -13.20
C LYS A 72 -4.74 13.29 -14.44
N ASN A 73 -4.90 14.58 -14.71
CA ASN A 73 -4.29 15.21 -15.89
C ASN A 73 -2.78 15.45 -15.69
N LYS A 74 -2.33 15.50 -14.43
CA LYS A 74 -0.93 15.69 -14.04
C LYS A 74 -0.15 14.38 -13.86
N VAL A 75 -0.78 13.22 -14.05
CA VAL A 75 -0.11 11.90 -13.89
C VAL A 75 0.93 11.66 -15.00
N ASN A 76 0.88 12.42 -16.10
CA ASN A 76 1.73 12.23 -17.27
C ASN A 76 3.19 12.72 -17.12
N TYR A 77 3.61 13.22 -15.95
CA TYR A 77 4.98 13.73 -15.74
C TYR A 77 5.89 12.79 -14.95
N VAL A 78 5.53 11.52 -14.77
CA VAL A 78 6.54 10.53 -14.37
C VAL A 78 7.39 10.29 -15.62
N THR A 79 8.41 11.13 -15.78
CA THR A 79 9.51 10.91 -16.70
C THR A 79 10.01 9.50 -16.41
N ASN A 80 9.75 8.56 -17.32
CA ASN A 80 10.50 7.31 -17.36
C ASN A 80 11.94 7.71 -17.68
N ILE A 81 12.71 8.09 -16.66
CA ILE A 81 14.14 8.26 -16.78
C ILE A 81 14.64 6.85 -17.04
N ALA A 82 14.84 6.52 -18.32
CA ALA A 82 15.46 5.28 -18.72
C ALA A 82 16.82 5.23 -18.02
N ILE A 83 16.93 4.41 -16.97
CA ILE A 83 18.21 4.09 -16.37
C ILE A 83 19.03 3.47 -17.52
N PRO A 84 20.12 4.08 -17.99
CA PRO A 84 20.94 3.47 -19.01
C PRO A 84 21.40 2.12 -18.46
N ARG A 85 21.00 1.03 -19.11
CA ARG A 85 21.61 -0.28 -18.88
C ARG A 85 23.04 -0.17 -19.38
N ASP A 86 23.95 0.22 -18.50
CA ASP A 86 25.38 0.09 -18.76
C ASP A 86 25.66 -1.41 -18.96
N ARG A 87 25.86 -1.77 -20.22
CA ARG A 87 26.15 -3.12 -20.64
C ARG A 87 27.65 -3.29 -20.62
N ARG A 88 28.24 -3.44 -19.44
CA ARG A 88 29.59 -4.00 -19.30
C ARG A 88 29.56 -5.36 -18.61
N VAL A 89 29.66 -6.37 -19.48
CA VAL A 89 30.01 -7.75 -19.16
C VAL A 89 31.51 -7.86 -18.89
N ASN A 90 31.86 -8.79 -17.99
CA ASN A 90 33.17 -9.39 -17.62
C ASN A 90 33.59 -9.03 -16.19
N SER A 91 34.09 -9.93 -15.34
CA SER A 91 34.55 -11.33 -15.46
C SER A 91 35.12 -11.71 -14.09
N GLY A 92 34.89 -12.93 -13.57
CA GLY A 92 35.51 -13.44 -12.33
C GLY A 92 35.04 -12.70 -11.07
N ASP A 93 34.81 -13.30 -9.91
CA ASP A 93 35.50 -14.41 -9.31
C ASP A 93 34.52 -15.28 -8.52
N LYS A 94 34.71 -16.60 -8.65
CA LYS A 94 34.32 -17.55 -7.61
C LYS A 94 35.28 -17.34 -6.44
N VAL A 95 34.82 -17.27 -5.19
CA VAL A 95 35.49 -17.88 -4.01
C VAL A 95 34.67 -17.69 -2.71
N TYR A 96 34.25 -18.85 -2.17
CA TYR A 96 34.02 -19.26 -0.78
C TYR A 96 33.08 -18.48 0.17
N LEU A 97 32.07 -19.22 0.67
CA LEU A 97 32.03 -19.48 2.11
C LEU A 97 31.52 -20.90 2.37
N GLY A 98 32.44 -21.79 2.76
CA GLY A 98 32.08 -23.08 3.34
C GLY A 98 31.30 -22.85 4.63
N ARG A 99 30.07 -23.34 4.68
CA ARG A 99 29.36 -23.58 5.95
C ARG A 99 29.10 -25.07 6.06
N GLU A 100 29.95 -25.68 6.87
CA GLU A 100 29.86 -27.04 7.40
C GLU A 100 28.41 -27.35 7.82
N ARG A 101 27.75 -28.24 7.08
CA ARG A 101 26.42 -28.74 7.46
C ARG A 101 26.59 -29.67 8.64
N ARG A 102 26.30 -29.14 9.84
CA ARG A 102 26.11 -29.94 11.06
C ARG A 102 25.13 -31.08 10.74
N LYS A 103 25.56 -32.31 10.96
CA LYS A 103 24.70 -33.50 10.80
C LYS A 103 23.58 -33.41 11.84
N ALA A 104 22.34 -33.33 11.39
CA ALA A 104 21.18 -33.44 12.27
C ALA A 104 20.93 -34.92 12.56
N THR A 105 21.09 -35.29 13.83
CA THR A 105 20.70 -36.59 14.39
C THR A 105 19.17 -36.75 14.26
N PRO A 106 18.65 -37.84 13.67
CA PRO A 106 17.23 -38.13 13.71
C PRO A 106 16.87 -38.69 15.10
N LEU A 107 16.06 -37.96 15.87
CA LEU A 107 15.38 -38.51 17.05
C LEU A 107 13.95 -38.90 16.65
N ARG A 108 13.73 -40.17 16.27
CA ARG A 108 12.45 -40.85 16.51
C ARG A 108 12.49 -42.37 16.26
N PRO A 109 12.36 -43.15 17.33
CA PRO A 109 11.50 -44.33 17.39
C PRO A 109 10.33 -44.02 18.35
N GLU A 110 9.11 -44.53 18.29
CA GLU A 110 8.40 -45.50 17.45
C GLU A 110 6.91 -45.18 17.60
N CYS A 111 6.11 -45.57 16.61
CA CYS A 111 4.67 -45.71 16.76
C CYS A 111 4.38 -46.85 17.74
N GLN A 112 3.60 -46.60 18.79
CA GLN A 112 2.83 -47.68 19.43
C GLN A 112 1.34 -47.36 19.33
N ILE A 113 0.75 -48.16 18.47
CA ILE A 113 -0.66 -48.31 18.20
C ILE A 113 -1.29 -49.03 19.40
N GLY A 114 -2.39 -48.46 19.90
CA GLY A 114 -3.55 -49.20 20.39
C GLY A 114 -3.41 -49.99 21.69
N SER A 115 -4.33 -49.73 22.62
CA SER A 115 -5.34 -50.74 22.96
C SER A 115 -6.44 -50.14 23.82
N GLN A 116 -7.66 -50.39 23.38
CA GLN A 116 -8.90 -50.18 24.10
C GLN A 116 -8.92 -51.08 25.35
N LYS A 117 -9.50 -50.61 26.46
CA LYS A 117 -10.33 -51.50 27.29
C LYS A 117 -11.35 -50.72 28.12
N ILE A 118 -12.58 -50.84 27.66
CA ILE A 118 -13.82 -50.68 28.42
C ILE A 118 -13.79 -51.62 29.65
N ARG A 119 -14.27 -51.15 30.81
CA ARG A 119 -15.32 -51.81 31.61
C ARG A 119 -15.75 -50.99 32.83
N SER A 120 -17.07 -50.83 32.94
CA SER A 120 -17.88 -50.49 34.12
C SER A 120 -17.54 -51.34 35.35
N ILE A 121 -17.80 -50.84 36.56
CA ILE A 121 -19.08 -50.93 37.30
C ILE A 121 -19.22 -49.71 38.19
#